data_AF-D6WY73-F1
#
_entry.id   AF-D6WY73-F1
#
_cell.length_a   1.000
_cell.length_b   1.000
_cell.length_c   1.000
_cell.angle_alpha   90.00
_cell.angle_beta   90.00
_cell.angle_gamma   90.00
#
_symmetry.space_group_name_H-M   'P 1'
#
loop_
_entity.id
_entity.type
_entity.pdbx_description
1 polymer ?
#
loop_
_entity_poly.entity_id
_entity_poly.type
_entity_poly.pdbx_seq_one_letter_code
_entity_poly.pdbx_strand_id
1 'polypeptide(L)'
;MQTCSSNKEETCSEISNIAADAKDSLLPSKSKHLYEETYNAYRKWRSNKKIDTICEDTILAYFSSELSRYKSSSLWSKYSMLRSTINLRERIDISKFPSVIPYLKRKAGKLENVNLLELVRRYMEIRPTKTPHNRFFINYTKEKCTIQPVGIHKIGGVPATVAKYLGLENASSYTGHCFRRSSASLLANAGATMERIKRHGGWRSTTVAEGYIEECENTKIKVANLILGEEQIYKFAWNRE
;
A
#
# COMPACT_ATOMS: atom_id res chain seq x y z
N MET A 1 -37.20 -1.98 48.17
CA MET A 1 -35.89 -2.56 47.77
C MET A 1 -35.80 -2.56 46.25
N GLN A 2 -35.45 -1.46 45.58
CA GLN A 2 -35.30 -1.47 44.12
C GLN A 2 -34.54 -0.27 43.56
N THR A 3 -33.22 -0.18 43.75
CA THR A 3 -32.39 0.84 43.06
C THR A 3 -30.91 0.45 42.86
N CYS A 4 -30.52 -0.83 42.96
CA CYS A 4 -29.10 -1.21 42.77
C CYS A 4 -28.77 -1.79 41.38
N SER A 5 -29.77 -2.24 40.60
CA SER A 5 -29.54 -2.81 39.26
C SER A 5 -29.49 -1.76 38.14
N SER A 6 -30.27 -0.67 38.25
CA SER A 6 -30.37 0.37 37.20
C SER A 6 -29.07 1.14 36.97
N ASN A 7 -28.37 1.54 38.05
CA ASN A 7 -27.15 2.35 37.96
C ASN A 7 -25.95 1.61 37.35
N LYS A 8 -25.93 0.27 37.41
CA LYS A 8 -24.86 -0.56 36.83
C LYS A 8 -25.03 -0.79 35.33
N GLU A 9 -26.26 -0.92 34.85
CA GLU A 9 -26.55 -1.03 33.41
C GLU A 9 -26.28 0.28 32.69
N GLU A 10 -26.62 1.41 33.32
CA GLU A 10 -26.42 2.75 32.76
C GLU A 10 -24.94 3.11 32.61
N THR A 11 -24.12 2.85 33.65
CA THR A 11 -22.65 3.01 33.59
C THR A 11 -21.97 2.05 32.61
N CYS A 12 -22.48 0.83 32.43
CA CYS A 12 -21.93 -0.11 31.45
C CYS A 12 -22.25 0.32 30.00
N SER A 13 -23.42 0.93 29.77
CA SER A 13 -23.79 1.51 28.48
C SER A 13 -22.94 2.73 28.13
N GLU A 14 -22.66 3.59 29.11
CA GLU A 14 -21.88 4.82 28.92
C GLU A 14 -20.41 4.51 28.61
N ILE A 15 -19.81 3.56 29.34
CA ILE A 15 -18.47 3.04 29.06
C ILE A 15 -18.41 2.39 27.66
N SER A 16 -19.46 1.65 27.27
CA SER A 16 -19.53 1.04 25.94
C SER A 16 -19.60 2.08 24.82
N ASN A 17 -20.33 3.17 25.02
CA ASN A 17 -20.44 4.26 24.06
C ASN A 17 -19.12 5.03 23.92
N ILE A 18 -18.48 5.40 25.03
CA ILE A 18 -17.15 6.06 25.02
C ILE A 18 -16.12 5.17 24.32
N ALA A 19 -16.12 3.86 24.60
CA ALA A 19 -15.24 2.92 23.93
C ALA A 19 -15.56 2.74 22.44
N ALA A 20 -16.84 2.85 22.04
CA ALA A 20 -17.26 2.79 20.65
C ALA A 20 -16.78 4.03 19.88
N ASP A 21 -16.92 5.22 20.44
CA ASP A 21 -16.48 6.48 19.84
C ASP A 21 -14.94 6.52 19.71
N ALA A 22 -14.22 6.10 20.75
CA ALA A 22 -12.77 5.96 20.70
C ALA A 22 -12.32 4.99 19.60
N LYS A 23 -12.98 3.83 19.48
CA LYS A 23 -12.72 2.86 18.41
C LYS A 23 -13.04 3.41 17.02
N ASP A 24 -14.12 4.17 16.89
CA ASP A 24 -14.56 4.74 15.63
C ASP A 24 -13.55 5.78 15.09
N SER A 25 -12.90 6.52 16.00
CA SER A 25 -11.81 7.44 15.67
C SER A 25 -10.53 6.76 15.15
N LEU A 26 -10.39 5.43 15.28
CA LEU A 26 -9.22 4.68 14.81
C LEU A 26 -9.23 4.45 13.29
N LEU A 27 -10.35 4.68 12.62
CA LEU A 27 -10.43 4.64 11.15
C LEU A 27 -10.04 6.01 10.56
N PRO A 28 -9.40 6.05 9.37
CA PRO A 28 -9.00 7.31 8.78
C PRO A 28 -10.21 8.21 8.49
N SER A 29 -10.24 9.39 9.09
CA SER A 29 -11.40 10.30 9.05
C SER A 29 -11.86 10.65 7.63
N LYS A 30 -10.93 10.87 6.69
CA LYS A 30 -11.24 11.23 5.29
C LYS A 30 -11.80 10.09 4.44
N SER A 31 -11.47 8.84 4.76
CA SER A 31 -11.80 7.66 3.94
C SER A 31 -12.57 6.59 4.70
N LYS A 32 -13.06 6.90 5.89
CA LYS A 32 -13.81 6.01 6.79
C LYS A 32 -14.94 5.27 6.07
N HIS A 33 -15.72 5.98 5.26
CA HIS A 33 -16.79 5.40 4.46
C HIS A 33 -16.33 4.22 3.59
N LEU A 34 -15.17 4.33 2.93
CA LEU A 34 -14.63 3.25 2.07
C LEU A 34 -14.25 2.00 2.89
N TYR A 35 -13.75 2.19 4.12
CA TYR A 35 -13.46 1.10 5.04
C TYR A 35 -14.76 0.39 5.44
N GLU A 36 -15.79 1.16 5.81
CA GLU A 36 -17.11 0.64 6.19
C GLU A 36 -17.80 -0.09 5.03
N GLU A 37 -17.81 0.49 3.83
CA GLU A 37 -18.35 -0.15 2.63
C GLU A 37 -17.64 -1.48 2.33
N THR A 38 -16.32 -1.50 2.42
CA THR A 38 -15.53 -2.71 2.16
C THR A 38 -15.85 -3.82 3.17
N TYR A 39 -16.00 -3.46 4.45
CA TYR A 39 -16.39 -4.39 5.50
C TYR A 39 -17.84 -4.88 5.36
N ASN A 40 -18.77 -3.97 5.06
CA ASN A 40 -20.18 -4.30 4.83
C ASN A 40 -20.36 -5.23 3.63
N ALA A 41 -19.59 -5.04 2.56
CA ALA A 41 -19.57 -5.95 1.41
C ALA A 41 -19.13 -7.36 1.82
N TYR A 42 -18.07 -7.48 2.63
CA TYR A 42 -17.61 -8.77 3.16
C TYR A 42 -18.64 -9.42 4.08
N ARG A 43 -19.24 -8.65 5.00
CA ARG A 43 -20.29 -9.12 5.91
C ARG A 43 -21.49 -9.66 5.12
N LYS A 44 -21.97 -8.92 4.12
CA LYS A 44 -23.07 -9.34 3.25
C LYS A 44 -22.74 -10.65 2.51
N TRP A 45 -21.54 -10.77 1.97
CA TRP A 45 -21.09 -12.00 1.32
C TRP A 45 -21.07 -13.19 2.30
N ARG A 46 -20.57 -13.00 3.52
CA ARG A 46 -20.59 -14.03 4.57
C ARG A 46 -22.01 -14.47 4.95
N SER A 47 -22.91 -13.52 5.16
CA SER A 47 -24.32 -13.82 5.46
C SER A 47 -24.96 -14.65 4.35
N ASN A 48 -24.70 -14.29 3.09
CA ASN A 48 -25.22 -15.03 1.92
C ASN A 48 -24.66 -16.46 1.85
N LYS A 49 -23.40 -16.67 2.24
CA LYS A 49 -22.75 -17.99 2.27
C LYS A 49 -23.02 -18.77 3.57
N LYS A 50 -23.78 -18.21 4.52
CA LYS A 50 -24.05 -18.78 5.84
C LYS A 50 -22.77 -19.09 6.64
N ILE A 51 -21.78 -18.20 6.54
CA ILE A 51 -20.48 -18.32 7.23
C ILE A 51 -20.53 -17.49 8.53
N ASP A 52 -20.54 -18.17 9.67
CA ASP A 52 -20.62 -17.58 11.02
C ASP A 52 -19.27 -17.20 11.63
N THR A 53 -18.20 -17.84 11.17
CA THR A 53 -16.84 -17.70 11.72
C THR A 53 -15.91 -17.00 10.74
N ILE A 54 -15.03 -16.13 11.23
CA ILE A 54 -13.94 -15.55 10.43
C ILE A 54 -12.68 -16.38 10.66
N CYS A 55 -12.24 -17.10 9.64
CA CYS A 55 -10.96 -17.81 9.62
C CYS A 55 -10.20 -17.51 8.33
N GLU A 56 -8.96 -18.00 8.25
CA GLU A 56 -8.10 -17.83 7.07
C GLU A 56 -8.79 -18.25 5.76
N ASP A 57 -9.45 -19.40 5.73
CA ASP A 57 -10.12 -19.92 4.54
C ASP A 57 -11.24 -19.00 4.05
N THR A 58 -12.00 -18.41 4.98
CA THR A 58 -13.10 -17.50 4.63
C THR A 58 -12.59 -16.20 4.02
N ILE A 59 -11.46 -15.69 4.51
CA ILE A 59 -10.79 -14.51 3.93
C ILE A 59 -10.25 -14.87 2.55
N LEU A 60 -9.50 -15.97 2.42
CA LEU A 60 -8.97 -16.41 1.13
C LEU A 60 -10.07 -16.61 0.08
N ALA A 61 -11.17 -17.28 0.45
CA ALA A 61 -12.30 -17.51 -0.42
C ALA A 61 -12.96 -16.20 -0.89
N TYR A 62 -13.12 -15.21 -0.01
CA TYR A 62 -13.63 -13.90 -0.40
C TYR A 62 -12.70 -13.18 -1.39
N PHE A 63 -11.39 -13.22 -1.12
CA PHE A 63 -10.39 -12.63 -1.99
C PHE A 63 -10.24 -13.34 -3.35
N SER A 64 -10.49 -14.65 -3.40
CA SER A 64 -10.39 -15.45 -4.62
C SER A 64 -11.67 -15.49 -5.44
N SER A 65 -12.84 -15.26 -4.84
CA SER A 65 -14.12 -15.23 -5.55
C SER A 65 -14.51 -13.79 -5.91
N GLU A 66 -14.86 -12.99 -4.90
CA GLU A 66 -15.47 -11.66 -5.08
C GLU A 66 -14.49 -10.59 -5.52
N LEU A 67 -13.24 -10.70 -5.07
CA LEU A 67 -12.22 -9.68 -5.31
C LEU A 67 -11.23 -10.04 -6.42
N SER A 68 -11.36 -11.21 -7.04
CA SER A 68 -10.43 -11.74 -8.06
C SER A 68 -10.27 -10.83 -9.29
N ARG A 69 -11.31 -10.06 -9.63
CA ARG A 69 -11.35 -9.09 -10.73
C ARG A 69 -10.53 -7.82 -10.50
N TYR A 70 -10.17 -7.51 -9.25
CA TYR A 70 -9.44 -6.29 -8.94
C TYR A 70 -7.95 -6.45 -9.23
N LYS A 71 -7.34 -5.36 -9.69
CA LYS A 71 -5.88 -5.28 -9.83
C LYS A 71 -5.20 -5.36 -8.46
N SER A 72 -3.95 -5.79 -8.48
CA SER A 72 -3.03 -5.91 -7.35
C SER A 72 -3.13 -4.80 -6.30
N SER A 73 -2.97 -3.55 -6.72
CA SER A 73 -3.00 -2.39 -5.83
C SER A 73 -4.36 -2.24 -5.14
N SER A 74 -5.46 -2.41 -5.88
CA SER A 74 -6.82 -2.36 -5.35
C SER A 74 -7.11 -3.52 -4.38
N LEU A 75 -6.57 -4.72 -4.65
CA LEU A 75 -6.64 -5.86 -3.72
C LEU A 75 -5.93 -5.55 -2.40
N TRP A 76 -4.74 -4.95 -2.46
CA TRP A 76 -3.99 -4.51 -1.28
C TRP A 76 -4.72 -3.43 -0.48
N SER A 77 -5.36 -2.46 -1.16
CA SER A 77 -6.21 -1.47 -0.50
C SER A 77 -7.39 -2.14 0.21
N LYS A 78 -8.10 -3.07 -0.45
CA LYS A 78 -9.21 -3.81 0.16
C LYS A 78 -8.76 -4.67 1.34
N TYR A 79 -7.61 -5.32 1.25
CA TYR A 79 -6.99 -6.04 2.37
C TYR A 79 -6.70 -5.11 3.55
N SER A 80 -6.10 -3.95 3.30
CA SER A 80 -5.83 -2.98 4.36
C SER A 80 -7.12 -2.52 5.05
N MET A 81 -8.16 -2.24 4.27
CA MET A 81 -9.47 -1.83 4.79
C MET A 81 -10.13 -2.92 5.62
N LEU A 82 -10.14 -4.17 5.13
CA LEU A 82 -10.68 -5.31 5.88
C LEU A 82 -9.87 -5.62 7.13
N ARG A 83 -8.55 -5.54 7.07
CA ARG A 83 -7.70 -5.80 8.24
C ARG A 83 -8.04 -4.85 9.38
N SER A 84 -8.11 -3.55 9.10
CA SER A 84 -8.45 -2.55 10.11
C SER A 84 -9.86 -2.76 10.67
N THR A 85 -10.85 -2.95 9.80
CA THR A 85 -12.26 -3.04 10.21
C THR A 85 -12.60 -4.36 10.94
N ILE A 86 -12.08 -5.49 10.47
CA ILE A 86 -12.28 -6.79 11.13
C ILE A 86 -11.58 -6.81 12.50
N ASN A 87 -10.35 -6.29 12.59
CA ASN A 87 -9.67 -6.21 13.88
C ASN A 87 -10.44 -5.32 14.87
N LEU A 88 -10.98 -4.19 14.40
CA LEU A 88 -11.71 -3.25 15.24
C LEU A 88 -13.05 -3.81 15.75
N ARG A 89 -13.83 -4.43 14.86
CA ARG A 89 -15.21 -4.86 15.12
C ARG A 89 -15.28 -6.27 15.72
N GLU A 90 -14.43 -7.17 15.25
CA GLU A 90 -14.49 -8.61 15.56
C GLU A 90 -13.28 -9.08 16.38
N ARG A 91 -12.29 -8.21 16.64
CA ARG A 91 -11.04 -8.52 17.35
C ARG A 91 -10.20 -9.63 16.70
N ILE A 92 -10.29 -9.75 15.38
CA ILE A 92 -9.54 -10.73 14.60
C ILE A 92 -8.52 -10.01 13.73
N ASP A 93 -7.24 -10.28 14.00
CA ASP A 93 -6.15 -9.76 13.19
C ASP A 93 -5.85 -10.69 12.02
N ILE A 94 -6.45 -10.40 10.86
CA ILE A 94 -6.25 -11.19 9.64
C ILE A 94 -4.80 -11.14 9.11
N SER A 95 -3.93 -10.26 9.63
CA SER A 95 -2.50 -10.31 9.27
C SER A 95 -1.75 -11.48 9.89
N LYS A 96 -2.35 -12.12 10.91
CA LYS A 96 -1.85 -13.36 11.49
C LYS A 96 -2.20 -14.59 10.64
N PHE A 97 -2.98 -14.42 9.56
CA PHE A 97 -3.32 -15.51 8.65
C PHE A 97 -2.17 -15.71 7.64
N PRO A 98 -1.40 -16.81 7.76
CA PRO A 98 -0.11 -16.98 7.08
C PRO A 98 -0.20 -17.01 5.55
N SER A 99 -1.35 -17.40 4.99
CA SER A 99 -1.61 -17.64 3.58
C SER A 99 -2.23 -16.45 2.85
N VAL A 100 -2.90 -15.53 3.56
CA VAL A 100 -3.56 -14.35 2.97
C VAL A 100 -2.55 -13.40 2.31
N ILE A 101 -1.46 -13.06 3.01
CA ILE A 101 -0.41 -12.18 2.48
C ILE A 101 0.31 -12.83 1.27
N PRO A 102 0.76 -14.10 1.33
CA PRO A 102 1.30 -14.80 0.17
C PRO A 102 0.35 -14.85 -1.02
N TYR A 103 -0.94 -15.08 -0.80
CA TYR A 103 -1.95 -15.05 -1.88
C TYR A 103 -1.99 -13.67 -2.55
N LEU A 104 -2.08 -12.58 -1.77
CA LEU A 104 -2.07 -11.21 -2.27
C LEU A 104 -0.78 -10.86 -3.01
N LYS A 105 0.38 -11.30 -2.50
CA LYS A 105 1.68 -11.12 -3.18
C LYS A 105 1.75 -11.84 -4.52
N ARG A 106 1.18 -13.05 -4.63
CA ARG A 106 1.11 -13.80 -5.89
C ARG A 106 0.18 -13.13 -6.89
N LYS A 107 -1.01 -12.73 -6.44
CA LYS A 107 -1.98 -11.96 -7.23
C LYS A 107 -1.46 -10.57 -7.61
N ALA A 108 -0.55 -10.00 -6.82
CA ALA A 108 0.02 -8.70 -7.09
C ALA A 108 0.75 -8.65 -8.44
N GLY A 109 1.04 -9.82 -9.02
CA GLY A 109 2.04 -9.96 -10.05
C GLY A 109 3.36 -9.63 -9.38
N LYS A 110 4.27 -10.60 -9.30
CA LYS A 110 5.66 -10.18 -9.39
C LYS A 110 5.78 -9.38 -10.69
N LEU A 111 6.75 -8.48 -10.81
CA LEU A 111 7.28 -8.07 -12.10
C LEU A 111 7.91 -9.29 -12.82
N GLU A 112 7.22 -10.43 -12.84
CA GLU A 112 7.73 -11.73 -13.31
C GLU A 112 7.75 -11.82 -14.83
N ASN A 113 7.11 -10.87 -15.53
CA ASN A 113 7.08 -10.86 -16.99
C ASN A 113 7.72 -9.61 -17.62
N VAL A 114 8.42 -8.77 -16.84
CA VAL A 114 9.26 -7.72 -17.43
C VAL A 114 10.70 -8.04 -17.08
N ASN A 115 11.33 -8.81 -17.96
CA ASN A 115 12.77 -8.96 -17.94
C ASN A 115 13.39 -7.59 -18.27
N LEU A 116 13.74 -6.82 -17.25
CA LEU A 116 14.31 -5.47 -17.40
C LEU A 116 15.57 -5.49 -18.25
N LEU A 117 16.38 -6.55 -18.13
CA LEU A 117 17.58 -6.72 -18.94
C LEU A 117 17.21 -6.91 -20.42
N GLU A 118 16.17 -7.70 -20.71
CA GLU A 118 15.64 -7.86 -22.06
C GLU A 118 15.06 -6.55 -22.60
N LEU A 119 14.31 -5.80 -21.79
CA LEU A 119 13.77 -4.50 -22.19
C LEU A 119 14.89 -3.50 -22.53
N VAL A 120 15.94 -3.46 -21.70
CA VAL A 120 17.13 -2.64 -21.93
C VAL A 120 17.85 -3.08 -23.20
N ARG A 121 18.01 -4.39 -23.44
CA ARG A 121 18.64 -4.92 -24.67
C ARG A 121 17.83 -4.57 -25.92
N ARG A 122 16.52 -4.82 -25.92
CA ARG A 122 15.62 -4.43 -27.01
C ARG A 122 15.70 -2.93 -27.30
N TYR A 123 15.75 -2.11 -26.26
CA TYR A 123 15.95 -0.67 -26.43
C TYR A 123 17.33 -0.35 -27.03
N MET A 124 18.41 -1.01 -26.61
CA MET A 124 19.74 -0.83 -27.18
C MET A 124 19.82 -1.23 -28.66
N GLU A 125 19.09 -2.27 -29.07
CA GLU A 125 19.04 -2.76 -30.47
C GLU A 125 18.39 -1.75 -31.42
N ILE A 126 17.37 -1.02 -30.97
CA ILE A 126 16.70 0.00 -31.79
C ILE A 126 17.41 1.36 -31.80
N ARG A 127 18.48 1.54 -31.00
CA ARG A 127 19.24 2.79 -30.97
C ARG A 127 20.11 2.93 -32.21
N PRO A 128 20.30 4.15 -32.75
CA PRO A 128 21.32 4.42 -33.76
C PRO A 128 22.71 4.04 -33.23
N THR A 129 23.52 3.42 -34.09
CA THR A 129 24.87 2.94 -33.75
C THR A 129 25.83 4.07 -33.38
N LYS A 130 25.64 5.27 -33.94
CA LYS A 130 26.44 6.46 -33.66
C LYS A 130 25.55 7.60 -33.17
N THR A 131 25.67 7.93 -31.89
CA THR A 131 25.09 9.16 -31.31
C THR A 131 26.21 10.14 -30.99
N PRO A 132 26.04 11.46 -31.22
CA PRO A 132 27.06 12.48 -30.94
C PRO A 132 27.24 12.77 -29.44
N HIS A 133 26.67 11.95 -28.57
CA HIS A 133 26.61 12.16 -27.13
C HIS A 133 26.54 10.84 -26.37
N ASN A 134 26.77 10.92 -25.05
CA ASN A 134 26.81 9.75 -24.17
C ASN A 134 25.48 9.49 -23.43
N ARG A 135 24.40 10.22 -23.79
CA ARG A 135 23.07 10.03 -23.17
C ARG A 135 22.44 8.71 -23.61
N PHE A 136 21.99 7.92 -22.63
CA PHE A 136 21.38 6.61 -22.85
C PHE A 136 20.00 6.73 -23.52
N PHE A 137 19.13 7.58 -22.97
CA PHE A 137 17.78 7.82 -23.49
C PHE A 137 17.79 8.84 -24.63
N ILE A 138 17.32 8.41 -25.81
CA ILE A 138 17.21 9.21 -27.03
C ILE A 138 15.75 9.42 -27.39
N ASN A 139 15.48 10.44 -28.20
CA ASN A 139 14.13 10.78 -28.59
C ASN A 139 13.54 9.70 -29.50
N TYR A 140 12.28 9.36 -29.27
CA TYR A 140 11.49 8.48 -30.11
C TYR A 140 10.33 9.27 -30.72
N THR A 141 10.25 9.30 -32.05
CA THR A 141 9.23 10.02 -32.81
C THR A 141 9.03 9.35 -34.15
N LYS A 142 7.81 9.42 -34.70
CA LYS A 142 7.45 8.75 -35.97
C LYS A 142 7.90 7.28 -35.98
N GLU A 143 7.65 6.58 -34.87
CA GLU A 143 7.97 5.16 -34.69
C GLU A 143 9.45 4.79 -34.82
N LYS A 144 10.36 5.76 -34.64
CA LYS A 144 11.80 5.52 -34.68
C LYS A 144 12.58 6.31 -33.65
N CYS A 145 13.70 5.73 -33.24
CA CYS A 145 14.72 6.39 -32.44
C CYS A 145 15.51 7.41 -33.28
N THR A 146 15.73 8.62 -32.75
CA THR A 146 16.58 9.64 -33.37
C THR A 146 17.91 9.79 -32.62
N ILE A 147 18.88 10.48 -33.21
CA ILE A 147 20.18 10.71 -32.56
C ILE A 147 20.15 11.76 -31.44
N GLN A 148 19.01 12.43 -31.23
CA GLN A 148 18.89 13.50 -30.24
C GLN A 148 18.56 12.91 -28.86
N PRO A 149 19.08 13.48 -27.76
CA PRO A 149 18.65 13.09 -26.41
C PRO A 149 17.14 13.31 -26.23
N VAL A 150 16.51 12.48 -25.41
CA VAL A 150 15.14 12.75 -24.97
C VAL A 150 15.11 14.02 -24.09
N GLY A 151 14.13 14.90 -24.33
CA GLY A 151 13.95 16.11 -23.54
C GLY A 151 13.48 15.80 -22.11
N ILE A 152 13.94 16.60 -21.14
CA ILE A 152 13.57 16.44 -19.72
C ILE A 152 12.05 16.51 -19.49
N HIS A 153 11.35 17.40 -20.20
CA HIS A 153 9.88 17.52 -20.10
C HIS A 153 9.16 16.30 -20.67
N LYS A 154 9.72 15.61 -21.67
CA LYS A 154 9.13 14.40 -22.25
C LYS A 154 9.21 13.23 -21.28
N ILE A 155 10.36 13.04 -20.62
CA ILE A 155 10.52 12.05 -19.55
C ILE A 155 9.69 12.44 -18.31
N GLY A 156 9.73 13.72 -17.92
CA GLY A 156 8.98 14.24 -16.78
C GLY A 156 7.46 14.20 -16.94
N GLY A 157 6.96 14.13 -18.18
CA GLY A 157 5.53 14.00 -18.51
C GLY A 157 5.02 12.57 -18.63
N VAL A 158 5.89 11.55 -18.47
CA VAL A 158 5.47 10.14 -18.49
C VAL A 158 4.42 9.84 -17.40
N PRO A 159 4.55 10.29 -16.15
CA PRO A 159 3.54 10.03 -15.12
C PRO A 159 2.17 10.59 -15.48
N ALA A 160 2.11 11.81 -16.04
CA ALA A 160 0.85 12.40 -16.52
C ALA A 160 0.22 11.57 -17.66
N THR A 161 1.05 11.04 -18.57
CA THR A 161 0.58 10.16 -19.65
C THR A 161 -0.01 8.86 -19.09
N VAL A 162 0.65 8.25 -18.11
CA VAL A 162 0.17 7.06 -17.42
C VAL A 162 -1.13 7.36 -16.65
N ALA A 163 -1.19 8.48 -15.92
CA ALA A 163 -2.38 8.90 -15.18
C ALA A 163 -3.58 9.11 -16.11
N LYS A 164 -3.36 9.76 -17.27
CA LYS A 164 -4.38 9.91 -18.31
C LYS A 164 -4.85 8.57 -18.85
N TYR A 165 -3.93 7.66 -19.15
CA TYR A 165 -4.26 6.30 -19.61
C TYR A 165 -5.08 5.52 -18.58
N LEU A 166 -4.81 5.71 -17.29
CA LEU A 166 -5.52 5.06 -16.19
C LEU A 166 -6.86 5.74 -15.84
N GLY A 167 -7.19 6.89 -16.45
CA GLY A 167 -8.42 7.64 -16.16
C GLY A 167 -8.41 8.34 -14.80
N LEU A 168 -7.23 8.70 -14.28
CA LEU A 168 -7.12 9.42 -13.00
C LEU A 168 -7.50 10.90 -13.16
N GLU A 169 -8.21 11.43 -12.16
CA GLU A 169 -8.48 12.87 -12.07
C GLU A 169 -7.18 13.67 -11.99
N ASN A 170 -7.19 14.88 -12.55
CA ASN A 170 -6.05 15.80 -12.53
C ASN A 170 -4.74 15.18 -13.03
N ALA A 171 -4.78 14.43 -14.14
CA ALA A 171 -3.61 13.75 -14.70
C ALA A 171 -2.38 14.68 -14.91
N SER A 172 -2.58 15.97 -15.18
CA SER A 172 -1.50 16.96 -15.32
C SER A 172 -0.70 17.22 -14.04
N SER A 173 -1.27 16.93 -12.87
CA SER A 173 -0.59 17.07 -11.57
C SER A 173 0.46 15.97 -11.32
N TYR A 174 0.42 14.87 -12.10
CA TYR A 174 1.37 13.78 -11.99
C TYR A 174 2.66 14.13 -12.74
N THR A 175 3.65 14.62 -12.00
CA THR A 175 4.97 14.99 -12.54
C THR A 175 6.01 13.90 -12.29
N GLY A 176 7.16 13.99 -12.94
CA GLY A 176 8.31 13.11 -12.68
C GLY A 176 8.71 12.99 -11.20
N HIS A 177 8.41 14.01 -10.38
CA HIS A 177 8.68 13.96 -8.94
C HIS A 177 7.84 12.91 -8.19
N CYS A 178 6.66 12.54 -8.69
CA CYS A 178 5.80 11.54 -8.06
C CYS A 178 6.52 10.20 -7.94
N PHE A 179 7.22 9.73 -8.99
CA PHE A 179 8.00 8.49 -8.92
C PHE A 179 9.15 8.57 -7.93
N ARG A 180 9.80 9.74 -7.81
CA ARG A 180 10.90 9.95 -6.87
C ARG A 180 10.40 9.94 -5.42
N ARG A 181 9.24 10.55 -5.14
CA ARG A 181 8.55 10.48 -3.84
C ARG A 181 8.18 9.04 -3.50
N SER A 182 7.46 8.35 -4.40
CA SER A 182 7.05 6.96 -4.17
C SER A 182 8.25 6.05 -3.91
N SER A 183 9.34 6.21 -4.65
CA SER A 183 10.56 5.41 -4.47
C SER A 183 11.19 5.62 -3.08
N ALA A 184 11.26 6.87 -2.61
CA ALA A 184 11.82 7.19 -1.30
C ALA A 184 10.93 6.71 -0.16
N SER A 185 9.61 6.91 -0.26
CA SER A 185 8.64 6.38 0.70
C SER A 185 8.69 4.87 0.80
N LEU A 186 8.77 4.14 -0.32
CA LEU A 186 8.90 2.68 -0.32
C LEU A 186 10.17 2.23 0.40
N LEU A 187 11.29 2.92 0.17
CA LEU A 187 12.56 2.63 0.83
C LEU A 187 12.51 2.93 2.34
N ALA A 188 11.91 4.04 2.74
CA ALA A 188 11.67 4.38 4.14
C ALA A 188 10.76 3.35 4.83
N ASN A 189 9.68 2.95 4.17
CA ASN A 189 8.74 1.94 4.67
C ASN A 189 9.37 0.55 4.83
N ALA A 190 10.40 0.24 4.04
CA ALA A 190 11.22 -0.95 4.18
C ALA A 190 12.22 -0.88 5.36
N GLY A 191 12.26 0.24 6.09
CA GLY A 191 13.12 0.44 7.26
C GLY A 191 14.54 0.89 6.91
N ALA A 192 14.74 1.50 5.73
CA ALA A 192 16.04 2.07 5.40
C ALA A 192 16.37 3.27 6.30
N THR A 193 17.63 3.39 6.70
CA THR A 193 18.11 4.56 7.45
C THR A 193 18.08 5.81 6.58
N MET A 194 18.08 6.97 7.23
CA MET A 194 18.06 8.26 6.53
C MET A 194 19.29 8.43 5.62
N GLU A 195 20.47 7.91 5.99
CA GLU A 195 21.67 7.95 5.15
C GLU A 195 21.48 7.17 3.85
N ARG A 196 20.82 6.00 3.92
CA ARG A 196 20.51 5.18 2.73
C ARG A 196 19.50 5.89 1.84
N ILE A 197 18.50 6.54 2.43
CA ILE A 197 17.49 7.31 1.69
C ILE A 197 18.13 8.53 1.01
N LYS A 198 18.99 9.27 1.71
CA LYS A 198 19.76 10.38 1.15
C LYS A 198 20.66 9.94 0.00
N ARG A 199 21.36 8.81 0.16
CA ARG A 199 22.20 8.23 -0.91
C ARG A 199 21.36 7.82 -2.11
N HIS A 200 20.21 7.17 -1.88
CA HIS A 200 19.27 6.75 -2.93
C HIS A 200 18.70 7.93 -3.73
N GLY A 201 18.24 8.97 -3.04
CA GLY A 201 17.65 10.15 -3.67
C GLY A 201 18.64 11.21 -4.13
N GLY A 202 19.93 11.06 -3.83
CA GLY A 202 20.97 12.04 -4.13
C GLY A 202 20.83 13.35 -3.33
N TRP A 203 20.38 13.27 -2.07
CA TRP A 203 20.08 14.44 -1.23
C TRP A 203 21.19 14.72 -0.22
N ARG A 204 21.64 15.98 -0.19
CA ARG A 204 22.69 16.42 0.75
C ARG A 204 22.17 16.65 2.16
N SER A 205 20.96 17.18 2.30
CA SER A 205 20.34 17.44 3.60
C SER A 205 19.24 16.42 3.92
N THR A 206 19.03 16.21 5.21
CA THR A 206 17.96 15.34 5.73
C THR A 206 16.59 15.96 5.46
N THR A 207 16.44 17.27 5.68
CA THR A 207 15.19 18.00 5.42
C THR A 207 14.70 17.86 3.97
N VAL A 208 15.61 17.90 2.99
CA VAL A 208 15.23 17.69 1.60
C VAL A 208 14.77 16.24 1.37
N ALA A 209 15.45 15.25 1.97
CA ALA A 209 15.06 13.85 1.85
C ALA A 209 13.68 13.59 2.48
N GLU A 210 13.44 14.13 3.67
CA GLU A 210 12.15 14.05 4.38
C GLU A 210 11.01 14.61 3.55
N GLY A 211 11.21 15.73 2.84
CA GLY A 211 10.19 16.29 1.95
C GLY A 211 9.73 15.37 0.81
N TYR A 212 10.50 14.33 0.48
CA TYR A 212 10.13 13.29 -0.48
C TYR A 212 9.55 12.02 0.15
N ILE A 213 9.64 11.86 1.47
CA ILE A 213 9.05 10.73 2.19
C ILE A 213 7.62 11.12 2.56
N GLU A 214 6.64 10.56 1.87
CA GLU A 214 5.25 10.65 2.30
C GLU A 214 5.04 9.91 3.62
N GLU A 215 4.39 10.60 4.56
CA GLU A 215 3.85 9.97 5.75
C GLU A 215 2.81 8.93 5.35
N CYS A 216 3.00 7.69 5.81
CA CYS A 216 1.97 6.67 5.71
C CYS A 216 1.52 6.25 7.10
N GLU A 217 0.23 5.93 7.25
CA GLU A 217 -0.35 5.40 8.49
C GLU A 217 0.47 4.25 9.07
N ASN A 218 1.02 3.40 8.19
CA ASN A 218 1.84 2.26 8.59
C ASN A 218 3.12 2.67 9.32
N THR A 219 3.73 3.81 8.99
CA THR A 219 4.89 4.34 9.72
C THR A 219 4.47 4.77 11.12
N LYS A 220 3.33 5.45 11.25
CA LYS A 220 2.77 5.87 12.55
C LYS A 220 2.43 4.66 13.42
N ILE A 221 1.82 3.62 12.85
CA ILE A 221 1.53 2.35 13.53
C ILE A 221 2.82 1.65 13.98
N LYS A 222 3.84 1.57 13.11
CA LYS A 222 5.13 0.96 13.49
C LYS A 222 5.81 1.71 14.64
N VAL A 223 5.84 3.04 14.58
CA VAL A 223 6.41 3.88 15.65
C VAL A 223 5.61 3.71 16.94
N ALA A 224 4.28 3.67 16.87
CA ALA A 224 3.43 3.40 18.02
C ALA A 224 3.76 2.05 18.66
N ASN A 225 3.88 0.98 17.88
CA ASN A 225 4.25 -0.35 18.38
C ASN A 225 5.65 -0.37 19.02
N LEU A 226 6.62 0.33 18.43
CA LEU A 226 7.96 0.51 19.01
C LEU A 226 7.92 1.19 20.38
N ILE A 227 7.15 2.27 20.50
CA ILE A 227 6.97 3.01 21.77
C ILE A 227 6.30 2.12 22.82
N LEU A 228 5.32 1.32 22.40
CA LEU A 228 4.59 0.39 23.28
C LEU A 228 5.41 -0.86 23.64
N GLY A 229 6.65 -1.00 23.14
CA GLY A 229 7.49 -2.17 23.38
C GLY A 229 7.00 -3.44 22.67
N GLU A 230 6.09 -3.31 21.71
CA GLU A 230 5.56 -4.40 20.89
C GLU A 230 6.50 -4.69 19.70
N GLU A 231 7.81 -4.71 19.93
CA GLU A 231 8.75 -5.17 18.91
C GLU A 231 8.60 -6.69 18.73
N GLN A 232 8.47 -7.10 17.47
CA GLN A 232 8.23 -8.48 17.03
C GLN A 232 8.94 -9.55 17.89
N ILE A 233 8.17 -10.29 18.68
CA ILE A 233 8.52 -11.62 19.24
C ILE A 233 8.82 -12.65 18.10
N TYR A 234 8.67 -12.28 16.84
CA TYR A 234 8.82 -13.18 15.67
C TYR A 234 10.25 -13.39 15.15
N LYS A 235 11.32 -13.11 15.91
CA LYS A 235 12.69 -13.30 15.40
C LYS A 235 13.67 -14.21 16.15
N PHE A 236 13.30 -14.88 17.25
CA PHE A 236 14.24 -15.79 17.93
C PHE A 236 13.67 -17.13 18.46
N ALA A 237 12.53 -17.61 17.95
CA ALA A 237 11.99 -18.92 18.33
C ALA A 237 12.34 -20.07 17.36
N TRP A 238 13.35 -19.91 16.50
CA TRP A 238 13.93 -21.00 15.72
C TRP A 238 15.45 -20.97 15.91
N ASN A 239 15.88 -21.71 16.93
CA ASN A 239 17.18 -22.38 17.11
C ASN A 239 17.53 -22.41 18.60
N ARG A 240 17.03 -23.44 19.28
CA ARG A 240 17.83 -24.21 20.23
C ARG A 240 17.35 -25.66 20.16
N GLU A 241 18.35 -26.53 20.15
CA GLU A 241 18.31 -28.00 20.01
C GLU A 241 17.30 -28.67 20.95
#